data_AF-A0A3P9QED3-F1
#
_entry.id   AF-A0A3P9QED3-F1
#
_cell.length_a   1.000
_cell.length_b   1.000
_cell.length_c   1.000
_cell.angle_alpha   90.00
_cell.angle_beta   90.00
_cell.angle_gamma   90.00
#
_symmetry.space_group_name_H-M   'P 1'
#
loop_
_entity.id
_entity.type
_entity.pdbx_description
1 polymer ?
#
loop_
_entity_poly.entity_id
_entity_poly.type
_entity_poly.pdbx_seq_one_letter_code
_entity_poly.pdbx_strand_id
1 'polypeptide(L)'
;MSLRRKKGAEVEETLKRIQSQKGVQGIIIVNSEGIPVKSTLDNQSTVQYSALIHQLVMKARSTLRDIDPQNDLTFLRVRSKKNEIMIAPGEIAEHLRSIQSVLLE
;
A
#
# COMPACT_ATOMS: atom_id res chain seq x y z
N MET A 1 27.50 -9.92 -2.22
CA MET A 1 26.68 -9.45 -3.35
C MET A 1 25.32 -10.17 -3.51
N SER A 2 24.83 -10.96 -2.53
CA SER A 2 23.68 -11.88 -2.74
C SER A 2 22.35 -11.47 -2.08
N LEU A 3 22.30 -10.40 -1.29
CA LEU A 3 21.09 -10.04 -0.53
C LEU A 3 20.01 -9.33 -1.35
N ARG A 4 20.37 -8.55 -2.39
CA ARG A 4 19.39 -7.80 -3.20
C ARG A 4 18.50 -8.69 -4.09
N ARG A 5 19.01 -9.85 -4.53
CA ARG A 5 18.26 -10.79 -5.38
C ARG A 5 17.20 -11.58 -4.61
N LYS A 6 17.44 -11.93 -3.33
CA LYS A 6 16.47 -12.67 -2.51
C LYS A 6 15.23 -11.84 -2.15
N LYS A 7 15.40 -10.55 -1.80
CA LYS A 7 14.26 -9.66 -1.44
C LYS A 7 13.28 -9.42 -2.60
N GLY A 8 13.74 -9.37 -3.85
CA GLY A 8 12.87 -9.13 -5.00
C GLY A 8 11.91 -10.30 -5.26
N ALA A 9 12.41 -11.54 -5.17
CA ALA A 9 11.62 -12.75 -5.41
C ALA A 9 10.53 -12.95 -4.35
N GLU A 10 10.85 -12.68 -3.09
CA GLU A 10 9.91 -12.79 -1.96
C GLU A 10 8.74 -11.79 -2.06
N VAL A 11 9.04 -10.54 -2.45
CA VAL A 11 8.01 -9.51 -2.67
C VAL A 11 7.09 -9.92 -3.81
N GLU A 12 7.64 -10.45 -4.91
CA GLU A 12 6.85 -10.87 -6.07
C GLU A 12 5.94 -12.07 -5.77
N GLU A 13 6.42 -13.02 -4.96
CA GLU A 13 5.61 -14.14 -4.49
C GLU A 13 4.47 -13.67 -3.59
N THR A 14 4.75 -12.77 -2.64
CA THR A 14 3.69 -12.23 -1.77
C THR A 14 2.66 -11.43 -2.54
N LEU A 15 3.08 -10.61 -3.51
CA LEU A 15 2.15 -9.90 -4.40
C LEU A 15 1.22 -10.86 -5.14
N LYS A 16 1.74 -11.99 -5.65
CA LYS A 16 0.91 -13.03 -6.28
C LYS A 16 -0.07 -13.65 -5.28
N ARG A 17 0.35 -13.93 -4.05
CA ARG A 17 -0.54 -14.47 -3.00
C ARG A 17 -1.70 -13.52 -2.70
N ILE A 18 -1.43 -12.22 -2.60
CA ILE A 18 -2.46 -11.20 -2.35
C ILE A 18 -3.39 -11.06 -3.55
N GLN A 19 -2.85 -11.00 -4.76
CA GLN A 19 -3.64 -10.93 -5.98
C GLN A 19 -4.55 -12.16 -6.16
N SER A 20 -4.13 -13.32 -5.64
CA SER A 20 -4.92 -14.56 -5.70
C SER A 20 -6.06 -14.60 -4.67
N GLN A 21 -6.14 -13.64 -3.75
CA GLN A 21 -7.26 -13.58 -2.81
C GLN A 21 -8.54 -13.10 -3.50
N LYS A 22 -9.65 -13.77 -3.21
CA LYS A 22 -10.97 -13.41 -3.75
C LYS A 22 -11.36 -12.01 -3.27
N GLY A 23 -11.70 -11.14 -4.21
CA GLY A 23 -12.11 -9.74 -3.94
C GLY A 23 -11.00 -8.71 -4.18
N VAL A 24 -9.74 -9.11 -4.35
CA VAL A 24 -8.66 -8.17 -4.68
C VAL A 24 -8.71 -7.82 -6.17
N GLN A 25 -8.93 -6.55 -6.49
CA GLN A 25 -8.90 -6.06 -7.88
C GLN A 25 -7.54 -5.53 -8.29
N GLY A 26 -6.85 -4.92 -7.33
CA GLY A 26 -5.81 -3.95 -7.61
C GLY A 26 -4.81 -3.95 -6.49
N ILE A 27 -3.54 -3.95 -6.87
CA ILE A 27 -2.41 -3.67 -5.98
C ILE A 27 -1.68 -2.48 -6.57
N ILE A 28 -1.36 -1.48 -5.73
CA ILE A 28 -0.48 -0.38 -6.08
C ILE A 28 0.65 -0.33 -5.05
N ILE A 29 1.87 -0.26 -5.56
CA ILE A 29 3.09 -0.02 -4.79
C ILE A 29 3.55 1.38 -5.07
N VAL A 30 3.72 2.19 -4.03
CA VAL A 30 4.18 3.59 -4.13
C VAL A 30 5.50 3.76 -3.39
N ASN A 31 6.35 4.65 -3.89
CA ASN A 31 7.55 5.09 -3.19
C ASN A 31 7.21 6.13 -2.10
N SER A 32 8.22 6.60 -1.37
CA SER A 32 8.08 7.64 -0.34
C SER A 32 7.59 8.99 -0.86
N GLU A 33 7.69 9.23 -2.17
CA GLU A 33 7.27 10.46 -2.84
C GLU A 33 5.85 10.34 -3.41
N GLY A 34 5.18 9.20 -3.23
CA GLY A 34 3.84 8.94 -3.79
C GLY A 34 3.85 8.58 -5.27
N ILE A 35 5.01 8.24 -5.85
CA ILE A 35 5.16 7.81 -7.23
C ILE A 35 4.91 6.29 -7.30
N PRO A 36 4.02 5.81 -8.19
CA PRO A 36 3.77 4.38 -8.35
C PRO A 36 4.98 3.66 -8.95
N VAL A 37 5.42 2.59 -8.29
CA VAL A 37 6.53 1.71 -8.70
C VAL A 37 6.00 0.45 -9.41
N LYS A 38 4.87 -0.09 -8.94
CA LYS A 38 4.23 -1.27 -9.53
C LYS A 38 2.73 -1.17 -9.32
N SER A 39 1.95 -1.55 -10.32
CA SER A 39 0.51 -1.65 -10.18
C SER A 39 -0.08 -2.73 -11.07
N THR A 40 -1.21 -3.28 -10.64
CA THR A 40 -2.06 -4.17 -11.46
C THR A 40 -3.28 -3.45 -12.05
N LEU A 41 -3.42 -2.15 -11.80
CA LEU A 41 -4.49 -1.29 -12.32
C LEU A 41 -4.01 -0.54 -13.57
N ASP A 42 -4.95 0.15 -14.24
CA ASP A 42 -4.62 1.03 -15.35
C ASP A 42 -3.83 2.26 -14.88
N ASN A 43 -2.94 2.77 -15.74
CA ASN A 43 -2.04 3.86 -15.39
C ASN A 43 -2.75 5.11 -14.85
N GLN A 44 -3.93 5.44 -15.40
CA GLN A 44 -4.66 6.64 -14.98
C GLN A 44 -5.16 6.50 -13.54
N SER A 45 -5.84 5.39 -13.23
CA SER A 45 -6.27 5.06 -11.88
C SER A 45 -5.07 4.97 -10.93
N THR A 46 -3.99 4.31 -11.32
CA THR A 46 -2.79 4.14 -10.50
C THR A 46 -2.21 5.49 -10.06
N VAL A 47 -2.05 6.45 -10.99
CA VAL A 47 -1.49 7.77 -10.67
C VAL A 47 -2.44 8.55 -9.75
N GLN A 48 -3.75 8.55 -10.06
CA GLN A 48 -4.75 9.25 -9.26
C GLN A 48 -4.81 8.70 -7.82
N TYR A 49 -4.89 7.38 -7.69
CA TYR A 49 -4.93 6.73 -6.39
C TYR A 49 -3.65 6.98 -5.60
N SER A 50 -2.48 6.84 -6.22
CA SER A 50 -1.19 7.05 -5.54
C SER A 50 -1.09 8.44 -4.93
N ALA A 51 -1.46 9.49 -5.68
CA ALA A 51 -1.41 10.86 -5.21
C ALA A 51 -2.39 11.12 -4.04
N LEU A 52 -3.64 10.68 -4.17
CA LEU A 52 -4.67 10.90 -3.15
C LEU A 52 -4.39 10.13 -1.85
N ILE A 53 -3.97 8.87 -1.98
CA ILE A 53 -3.65 7.99 -0.84
C ILE A 53 -2.42 8.52 -0.10
N HIS A 54 -1.39 8.96 -0.83
CA HIS A 54 -0.20 9.52 -0.23
C HIS A 54 -0.52 10.75 0.63
N GLN A 55 -1.33 11.67 0.10
CA GLN A 55 -1.77 12.85 0.86
C GLN A 55 -2.59 12.46 2.09
N LEU A 56 -3.48 11.47 1.97
CA LEU A 56 -4.29 10.97 3.08
C LEU A 56 -3.42 10.37 4.19
N VAL A 57 -2.46 9.53 3.83
CA VAL A 57 -1.51 8.90 4.76
C VAL A 57 -0.69 9.95 5.51
N MET A 58 -0.19 10.96 4.79
CA MET A 58 0.61 12.03 5.40
C MET A 58 -0.21 12.83 6.42
N LYS A 59 -1.46 13.16 6.08
CA LYS A 59 -2.39 13.84 7.01
C LYS A 59 -2.71 12.97 8.22
N ALA A 60 -3.08 11.70 8.00
CA ALA A 60 -3.42 10.77 9.07
C ALA A 60 -2.23 10.55 10.03
N ARG A 61 -1.02 10.41 9.49
CA ARG A 61 0.21 10.29 10.28
C ARG A 61 0.48 11.54 11.12
N SER A 62 0.31 12.73 10.53
CA SER A 62 0.46 14.00 11.26
C SER A 62 -0.54 14.08 12.42
N THR A 63 -1.82 13.82 12.16
CA THR A 63 -2.86 13.87 13.19
C THR A 63 -2.62 12.87 14.32
N LEU A 64 -2.12 11.66 14.02
CA LEU A 64 -1.76 10.70 15.06
C LEU A 64 -0.60 11.19 15.93
N ARG A 65 0.42 11.82 15.33
CA ARG A 65 1.56 12.39 16.06
C ARG A 65 1.20 13.63 16.88
N ASP A 66 0.20 14.39 16.44
CA ASP A 66 -0.33 15.53 17.18
C ASP A 66 -1.07 15.08 18.46
N ILE A 67 -1.65 13.88 18.45
CA ILE A 67 -2.32 13.26 19.63
C ILE A 67 -1.29 12.62 20.56
N ASP A 68 -0.40 11.78 20.01
CA ASP A 68 0.69 11.15 20.74
C ASP A 68 1.92 11.02 19.82
N PRO A 69 3.02 11.75 20.10
CA PRO A 69 4.21 11.73 19.27
C PRO A 69 4.95 10.37 19.27
N GLN A 70 4.63 9.45 20.19
CA GLN A 70 5.17 8.10 20.21
C GLN A 70 4.42 7.13 19.30
N ASN A 71 3.23 7.50 18.83
CA ASN A 71 2.42 6.65 17.95
C ASN A 71 2.72 6.95 16.48
N ASP A 72 2.88 5.89 15.68
CA ASP A 72 3.04 6.01 14.23
C ASP A 72 1.97 5.21 13.49
N LEU A 73 1.63 5.67 12.29
CA LEU A 73 0.63 5.01 11.46
C LEU A 73 1.23 3.70 10.92
N THR A 74 0.70 2.56 11.38
CA THR A 74 1.14 1.23 10.93
C THR A 74 0.27 0.67 9.81
N PHE A 75 -1.04 0.95 9.88
CA PHE A 75 -2.03 0.43 8.95
C PHE A 75 -3.26 1.33 8.89
N LEU A 76 -3.83 1.52 7.71
CA LEU A 76 -5.02 2.31 7.47
C LEU A 76 -5.98 1.55 6.55
N ARG A 77 -7.22 1.33 7.01
CA ARG A 77 -8.29 0.68 6.26
C ARG A 77 -9.41 1.69 6.00
N VAL A 78 -9.63 2.02 4.74
CA VAL A 78 -10.70 2.93 4.31
C VAL A 78 -11.78 2.10 3.62
N ARG A 79 -12.95 1.99 4.25
CA ARG A 79 -14.10 1.27 3.70
C ARG A 79 -15.12 2.25 3.12
N SER A 80 -15.55 2.00 1.90
CA SER A 80 -16.67 2.66 1.24
C SER A 80 -17.80 1.65 0.97
N LYS A 81 -18.91 2.11 0.39
CA LYS A 81 -20.04 1.23 0.05
C LYS A 81 -19.70 0.20 -1.04
N LYS A 82 -18.76 0.53 -1.92
CA LYS A 82 -18.37 -0.32 -3.07
C LYS A 82 -17.00 -0.94 -2.87
N ASN A 83 -16.06 -0.14 -2.37
CA ASN A 83 -14.66 -0.50 -2.31
C ASN A 83 -14.12 -0.46 -0.89
N GLU A 84 -13.14 -1.29 -0.62
CA GLU A 84 -12.28 -1.16 0.55
C GLU A 84 -10.83 -0.98 0.11
N ILE A 85 -10.13 -0.07 0.78
CA ILE A 85 -8.74 0.25 0.52
C ILE A 85 -7.93 0.00 1.80
N MET A 86 -6.99 -0.93 1.74
CA MET A 86 -6.03 -1.17 2.81
C MET A 86 -4.71 -0.50 2.45
N ILE A 87 -4.07 0.18 3.39
CA ILE A 87 -2.87 0.99 3.18
C ILE A 87 -1.90 0.71 4.34
N ALA A 88 -0.63 0.43 4.02
CA ALA A 88 0.41 0.17 5.01
C ALA A 88 1.63 1.08 4.77
N PRO A 89 1.80 2.17 5.54
CA PRO A 89 2.95 3.08 5.42
C PRO A 89 4.11 2.64 6.32
N GLY A 90 5.15 2.00 5.77
CA GLY A 90 6.37 1.66 6.53
C GLY A 90 7.23 0.53 5.96
N GLU A 91 8.36 0.22 6.61
CA GLU A 91 9.13 -1.00 6.37
C GLU A 91 8.48 -2.20 7.06
N ILE A 92 7.53 -2.83 6.41
CA ILE A 92 7.15 -4.22 6.74
C ILE A 92 8.04 -5.14 5.91
N ALA A 93 9.31 -5.27 6.31
CA ALA A 93 9.98 -6.56 6.20
C ALA A 93 9.42 -7.36 7.39
N GLU A 94 8.44 -8.24 7.22
CA GLU A 94 8.68 -9.49 6.51
C GLU A 94 7.71 -9.84 5.37
N HIS A 95 6.59 -9.15 5.12
CA HIS A 95 5.66 -9.63 4.07
C HIS A 95 4.99 -8.58 3.18
N LEU A 96 4.99 -7.28 3.45
CA LEU A 96 4.06 -6.38 2.74
C LEU A 96 4.69 -5.01 2.44
N ARG A 97 5.38 -4.87 1.31
CA ARG A 97 5.70 -3.54 0.78
C ARG A 97 4.48 -3.01 0.03
N SER A 98 3.79 -2.08 0.69
CA SER A 98 2.61 -1.33 0.23
C SER A 98 1.63 -2.19 -0.57
N ILE A 99 0.79 -2.93 0.13
CA ILE A 99 -0.50 -3.26 -0.46
C ILE A 99 -1.33 -2.00 -0.40
N GLN A 100 -1.65 -1.44 -1.54
CA GLN A 100 -2.95 -0.81 -1.71
C GLN A 100 -3.89 -1.90 -2.22
N SER A 101 -4.54 -2.68 -1.36
CA SER A 101 -5.52 -3.66 -1.83
C SER A 101 -6.80 -2.87 -2.04
N VAL A 102 -7.23 -2.81 -3.29
CA VAL A 102 -8.61 -2.43 -3.59
C VAL A 102 -9.42 -3.73 -3.53
N LEU A 103 -10.17 -3.90 -2.47
CA LEU A 103 -11.19 -4.94 -2.30
C LEU A 103 -12.49 -4.45 -2.97
N LEU A 104 -13.02 -5.16 -3.98
CA LEU A 104 -14.38 -4.97 -4.53
C LEU A 104 -15.19 -6.22 -4.19
N GLU A 105 -16.45 -5.99 -3.80
CA GLU A 105 -17.57 -6.78 -4.30
C GLU A 105 -18.27 -5.96 -5.39
#